data_AF-A0A194QHS0-F1
#
_entry.id   AF-A0A194QHS0-F1
#
_cell.length_a   1.000
_cell.length_b   1.000
_cell.length_c   1.000
_cell.angle_alpha   90.00
_cell.angle_beta   90.00
_cell.angle_gamma   90.00
#
_symmetry.space_group_name_H-M   'P 1'
#
loop_
_entity.id
_entity.type
_entity.pdbx_description
1 polymer ?
#
loop_
_entity_poly.entity_id
_entity_poly.type
_entity_poly.pdbx_seq_one_letter_code
_entity_poly.pdbx_strand_id
1 'polypeptide(L)'
;MKMEESTLEKKTLKSIKEGQAEICLKTDKVFYNPVQEFNRDLSIAVLSVFTEEFIAEKLALKQKKTQNVNSNINNDNNQIPVTILEALSATGLRSIRYAKEVPNVSKIIANDLSQEAVNTIKENIIHNNVQNIIDTSHDDACMLMYKHKHPIERFTVIDLDPYGCPSIFLDSAVQSVQDGGLLLVTATDMAVLAGNSPETCYSKYGAISLKTKCCHEMLGGPIWSAPIHDEVFVSKVLTHVQEHPDLFGTAKRLDGVLSMVREELMDAPLYYILDKMFGRVHCETMPMLVMRSAILNAGYKVSYSHAAKLSVKTAAPAHVIWDIVRTWEKTHPVKPAKLEADPVARHILSRETETAIDLSERADANPISRRDGRLRFQFNPTPYWGPGSRAAINVGDEKMSKAIRNQNKHKNKERRQGKREHSPRSDEEARKIQAKTDENVEIKN
;
A
#
# COMPACT_ATOMS: atom_id res chain seq x y z
N MET A 1 -10.07 28.29 56.10
CA MET A 1 -9.29 28.08 54.86
C MET A 1 -9.50 26.65 54.40
N LYS A 2 -10.46 26.43 53.51
CA LYS A 2 -10.52 25.20 52.69
C LYS A 2 -9.84 25.57 51.37
N MET A 3 -8.73 24.92 51.07
CA MET A 3 -8.16 24.99 49.72
C MET A 3 -8.95 23.99 48.87
N GLU A 4 -9.70 24.51 47.89
CA GLU A 4 -10.24 23.70 46.80
C GLU A 4 -9.07 23.38 45.86
N GLU A 5 -8.66 22.12 45.81
CA GLU A 5 -7.88 21.58 44.69
C GLU A 5 -8.79 21.52 43.47
N SER A 6 -8.65 22.50 42.57
CA SER A 6 -9.22 22.44 41.24
C SER A 6 -8.34 21.58 40.33
N THR A 7 -8.58 20.27 40.32
CA THR A 7 -8.13 19.41 39.23
C THR A 7 -8.79 19.88 37.94
N LEU A 8 -8.05 20.61 37.10
CA LEU A 8 -8.42 20.86 35.71
C LEU A 8 -8.49 19.52 34.97
N GLU A 9 -9.67 18.91 34.91
CA GLU A 9 -9.94 17.86 33.93
C GLU A 9 -9.73 18.45 32.53
N LYS A 10 -8.61 18.11 31.90
CA LYS A 10 -8.38 18.43 30.49
C LYS A 10 -9.48 17.76 29.67
N LYS A 11 -10.45 18.57 29.26
CA LYS A 11 -11.63 18.18 28.46
C LYS A 11 -11.20 17.36 27.25
N THR A 12 -11.75 16.15 27.11
CA THR A 12 -11.55 15.28 25.94
C THR A 12 -11.96 16.05 24.67
N LEU A 13 -11.04 16.21 23.72
CA LEU A 13 -11.32 16.90 22.45
C LEU A 13 -12.13 16.01 21.52
N LYS A 14 -11.80 14.71 21.47
CA LYS A 14 -12.42 13.75 20.55
C LYS A 14 -12.34 12.32 21.09
N SER A 15 -13.47 11.62 21.13
CA SER A 15 -13.49 10.15 21.29
C SER A 15 -13.62 9.49 19.92
N ILE A 16 -12.89 8.39 19.72
CA ILE A 16 -12.89 7.62 18.48
C ILE A 16 -13.02 6.14 18.83
N LYS A 17 -14.06 5.49 18.31
CA LYS A 17 -14.25 4.06 18.44
C LYS A 17 -13.90 3.36 17.13
N GLU A 18 -13.07 2.33 17.21
CA GLU A 18 -12.71 1.46 16.09
C GLU A 18 -12.61 0.02 16.60
N GLY A 19 -13.39 -0.89 15.99
CA GLY A 19 -13.56 -2.24 16.52
C GLY A 19 -14.06 -2.20 17.96
N GLN A 20 -13.38 -2.93 18.84
CA GLN A 20 -13.67 -2.96 20.26
C GLN A 20 -12.94 -1.86 21.05
N ALA A 21 -11.99 -1.15 20.43
CA ALA A 21 -11.22 -0.11 21.10
C ALA A 21 -11.92 1.25 21.02
N GLU A 22 -11.79 2.03 22.10
CA GLU A 22 -12.18 3.44 22.12
C GLU A 22 -11.01 4.29 22.62
N ILE A 23 -10.56 5.27 21.84
CA ILE A 23 -9.46 6.17 22.24
C ILE A 23 -9.99 7.58 22.49
N CYS A 24 -9.45 8.21 23.54
CA CYS A 24 -9.73 9.58 23.91
C CYS A 24 -8.53 10.47 23.55
N LEU A 25 -8.74 11.41 22.64
CA LEU A 25 -7.73 12.39 22.27
C LEU A 25 -7.94 13.69 23.05
N LYS A 26 -6.93 14.09 23.82
CA LYS A 26 -6.90 15.37 24.56
C LYS A 26 -6.13 16.47 23.84
N THR A 27 -5.37 16.12 22.79
CA THR A 27 -4.64 17.07 21.94
C THR A 27 -4.72 16.63 20.47
N ASP A 28 -4.65 17.60 19.55
CA ASP A 28 -4.54 17.32 18.10
C ASP A 28 -3.11 16.95 17.67
N LYS A 29 -2.19 16.84 18.64
CA LYS A 29 -0.77 16.57 18.38
C LYS A 29 -0.48 15.08 18.21
N VAL A 30 -1.33 14.21 18.74
CA VAL A 30 -1.19 12.77 18.64
C VAL A 30 -1.94 12.26 17.41
N PHE A 31 -1.28 11.43 16.60
CA PHE A 31 -1.79 11.04 15.30
C PHE A 31 -2.84 9.94 15.36
N TYR A 32 -3.92 10.14 14.60
CA TYR A 32 -4.87 9.10 14.22
C TYR A 32 -5.27 9.27 12.77
N ASN A 33 -5.33 8.17 12.00
CA ASN A 33 -5.82 8.17 10.64
C ASN A 33 -6.94 7.12 10.46
N PRO A 34 -8.20 7.53 10.21
CA PRO A 34 -9.31 6.61 10.00
C PRO A 34 -9.15 5.78 8.71
N VAL A 35 -8.38 6.25 7.73
CA VAL A 35 -8.13 5.49 6.49
C VAL A 35 -7.36 4.18 6.76
N GLN A 36 -6.59 4.14 7.84
CA GLN A 36 -5.79 2.97 8.22
C GLN A 36 -6.59 1.87 8.95
N GLU A 37 -7.91 2.03 9.10
CA GLU A 37 -8.78 0.99 9.70
C GLU A 37 -8.64 -0.35 8.96
N PHE A 38 -8.59 -0.33 7.62
CA PHE A 38 -8.38 -1.55 6.83
C PHE A 38 -7.03 -2.24 7.12
N ASN A 39 -5.97 -1.46 7.32
CA ASN A 39 -4.65 -2.01 7.65
C ASN A 39 -4.68 -2.64 9.05
N ARG A 40 -5.30 -1.98 10.03
CA ARG A 40 -5.46 -2.51 11.39
C ARG A 40 -6.33 -3.77 11.43
N ASP A 41 -7.45 -3.77 10.72
CA ASP A 41 -8.31 -4.95 10.57
C ASP A 41 -7.56 -6.12 9.92
N LEU A 42 -6.77 -5.85 8.87
CA LEU A 42 -5.94 -6.87 8.23
C LEU A 42 -4.89 -7.43 9.21
N SER A 43 -4.22 -6.57 9.98
CA SER A 43 -3.26 -7.02 10.99
C SER A 43 -3.93 -7.91 12.04
N ILE A 44 -5.14 -7.57 12.50
CA ILE A 44 -5.88 -8.39 13.47
C ILE A 44 -6.26 -9.73 12.87
N ALA A 45 -6.80 -9.77 11.65
CA ALA A 45 -7.15 -11.02 10.99
C ALA A 45 -5.93 -11.94 10.79
N VAL A 46 -4.79 -11.37 10.39
CA VAL A 46 -3.52 -12.09 10.24
C VAL A 46 -3.03 -12.61 11.59
N LEU A 47 -3.06 -11.77 12.63
CA LEU A 47 -2.59 -12.13 13.96
C LEU A 47 -3.46 -13.22 14.58
N SER A 48 -4.77 -13.16 14.44
CA SER A 48 -5.67 -14.18 14.99
C SER A 48 -5.36 -15.58 14.46
N VAL A 49 -5.09 -15.70 13.16
CA VAL A 49 -4.68 -17.00 12.57
C VAL A 49 -3.24 -17.35 12.97
N PHE A 50 -2.32 -16.39 12.91
CA PHE A 50 -0.91 -16.64 13.21
C PHE A 50 -0.67 -17.09 14.66
N THR A 51 -1.34 -16.48 15.65
CA THR A 51 -1.10 -16.84 17.07
C THR A 51 -1.52 -18.27 17.37
N GLU A 52 -2.62 -18.73 16.79
CA GLU A 52 -3.07 -20.12 16.91
C GLU A 52 -2.08 -21.10 16.29
N GLU A 53 -1.62 -20.84 15.06
CA GLU A 53 -0.64 -21.69 14.38
C GLU A 53 0.72 -21.71 15.09
N PHE A 54 1.19 -20.55 15.52
CA PHE A 54 2.45 -20.38 16.23
C PHE A 54 2.46 -21.19 17.53
N ILE A 55 1.39 -21.11 18.33
CA ILE A 55 1.26 -21.87 19.57
C ILE A 55 1.23 -23.37 19.28
N ALA A 56 0.44 -23.81 18.29
CA ALA A 56 0.34 -25.22 17.92
C ALA A 56 1.70 -25.79 17.47
N GLU A 57 2.45 -25.05 16.66
CA GLU A 57 3.79 -25.45 16.20
C GLU A 57 4.78 -25.57 17.36
N LYS A 58 4.83 -24.57 18.25
CA LYS A 58 5.73 -24.58 19.41
C LYS A 58 5.38 -25.70 20.39
N LEU A 59 4.09 -25.99 20.61
CA LEU A 59 3.65 -27.13 21.42
C LEU A 59 4.08 -28.46 20.80
N ALA A 60 3.90 -28.64 19.49
CA ALA A 60 4.33 -29.85 18.79
C ALA A 60 5.86 -30.05 18.87
N LEU A 61 6.64 -28.97 18.75
CA LEU A 61 8.09 -29.01 18.92
C LEU A 61 8.51 -29.36 20.35
N LYS A 62 7.83 -28.82 21.37
CA LYS A 62 8.05 -29.20 22.78
C LYS A 62 7.76 -30.68 23.00
N GLN A 63 6.63 -31.19 22.51
CA GLN A 63 6.25 -32.60 22.65
C GLN A 63 7.29 -33.54 22.01
N LYS A 64 7.78 -33.22 20.81
CA LYS A 64 8.84 -33.99 20.15
C LYS A 64 10.16 -34.01 20.95
N LYS A 65 10.50 -32.91 21.63
CA LYS A 65 11.68 -32.84 22.49
C LYS A 65 11.51 -33.68 23.76
N THR A 66 10.35 -33.62 24.41
CA THR A 66 10.07 -34.40 25.63
C THR A 66 10.01 -35.90 25.37
N GLN A 67 9.52 -36.34 24.21
CA GLN A 67 9.53 -37.77 23.84
C GLN A 67 10.95 -38.34 23.66
N ASN A 68 11.92 -37.50 23.30
CA ASN A 68 13.32 -37.91 23.12
C ASN A 68 14.15 -37.87 24.41
N VAL A 69 13.64 -37.28 25.50
CA VAL A 69 14.34 -37.16 26.78
C VAL A 69 13.48 -37.84 27.84
N ASN A 70 13.95 -38.98 28.38
CA ASN A 70 13.32 -39.74 29.46
C ASN A 70 13.36 -38.96 30.79
N SER A 71 12.70 -37.81 30.87
CA SER A 71 12.73 -36.92 32.01
C SER A 71 11.32 -36.66 32.54
N ASN A 72 11.07 -37.14 33.76
CA ASN A 72 9.97 -36.72 34.63
C ASN A 72 10.17 -35.25 35.03
N ILE A 73 9.81 -34.31 34.14
CA ILE A 73 9.80 -32.88 34.46
C ILE A 73 8.34 -32.46 34.66
N ASN A 74 8.09 -31.86 35.83
CA ASN A 74 6.79 -31.34 36.24
C ASN A 74 6.20 -30.37 35.20
N ASN A 75 4.89 -30.54 34.95
CA ASN A 75 4.03 -29.80 34.02
C ASN A 75 3.76 -28.35 34.49
N ASP A 76 4.79 -27.55 34.76
CA ASP A 76 4.59 -26.16 35.13
C ASP A 76 4.54 -25.28 33.87
N ASN A 77 3.30 -24.91 33.52
CA ASN A 77 2.83 -24.02 32.45
C ASN A 77 3.09 -24.46 31.00
N ASN A 78 2.11 -25.21 30.48
CA ASN A 78 1.95 -25.55 29.06
C ASN A 78 1.65 -24.34 28.14
N GLN A 79 1.80 -23.11 28.64
CA GLN A 79 1.43 -21.90 27.92
C GLN A 79 2.62 -21.40 27.09
N ILE A 80 2.42 -21.27 25.78
CA ILE A 80 3.37 -20.61 24.89
C ILE A 80 3.04 -19.11 24.90
N PRO A 81 3.91 -18.24 25.46
CA PRO A 81 3.61 -16.83 25.51
C PRO A 81 3.69 -16.20 24.12
N VAL A 82 2.72 -15.35 23.79
CA VAL A 82 2.72 -14.51 22.59
C VAL A 82 2.97 -13.07 23.02
N THR A 83 4.13 -12.54 22.63
CA THR A 83 4.57 -11.17 22.93
C THR A 83 4.56 -10.32 21.66
N ILE A 84 3.89 -9.17 21.69
CA ILE A 84 3.77 -8.27 20.53
C ILE A 84 4.44 -6.93 20.85
N LEU A 85 5.21 -6.40 19.91
CA LEU A 85 5.70 -5.02 19.94
C LEU A 85 4.97 -4.18 18.90
N GLU A 86 4.30 -3.11 19.32
CA GLU A 86 3.92 -2.00 18.44
C GLU A 86 5.00 -0.90 18.58
N ALA A 87 5.92 -0.85 17.61
CA ALA A 87 7.13 -0.04 17.77
C ALA A 87 6.88 1.47 17.68
N LEU A 88 5.82 1.90 16.96
CA LEU A 88 5.43 3.30 16.75
C LEU A 88 3.92 3.48 17.00
N SER A 89 3.55 3.60 18.27
CA SER A 89 2.16 3.42 18.73
C SER A 89 1.24 4.64 18.61
N ALA A 90 1.78 5.86 18.60
CA ALA A 90 1.04 7.12 18.62
C ALA A 90 -0.08 7.17 19.70
N THR A 91 -1.29 6.75 19.38
CA THR A 91 -2.44 6.73 20.31
C THR A 91 -2.56 5.43 21.11
N GLY A 92 -1.86 4.37 20.69
CA GLY A 92 -1.97 3.02 21.24
C GLY A 92 -3.18 2.25 20.72
N LEU A 93 -3.94 2.80 19.76
CA LEU A 93 -5.16 2.18 19.24
C LEU A 93 -4.92 0.75 18.76
N ARG A 94 -3.86 0.50 18.00
CA ARG A 94 -3.56 -0.81 17.45
C ARG A 94 -3.20 -1.81 18.56
N SER A 95 -2.34 -1.45 19.52
CA SER A 95 -2.07 -2.28 20.70
C SER A 95 -3.34 -2.60 21.51
N ILE A 96 -4.24 -1.63 21.68
CA ILE A 96 -5.51 -1.85 22.39
C ILE A 96 -6.40 -2.81 21.61
N ARG A 97 -6.50 -2.65 20.28
CA ARG A 97 -7.24 -3.60 19.45
C ARG A 97 -6.61 -4.99 19.50
N TYR A 98 -5.28 -5.12 19.44
CA TYR A 98 -4.58 -6.39 19.60
C TYR A 98 -4.91 -7.06 20.94
N ALA A 99 -4.94 -6.31 22.05
CA ALA A 99 -5.30 -6.87 23.35
C ALA A 99 -6.76 -7.36 23.44
N LYS A 100 -7.68 -6.72 22.72
CA LYS A 100 -9.13 -7.01 22.80
C LYS A 100 -9.63 -7.98 21.75
N GLU A 101 -8.98 -8.02 20.59
CA GLU A 101 -9.51 -8.66 19.38
C GLU A 101 -8.65 -9.83 18.90
N VAL A 102 -7.37 -9.93 19.32
CA VAL A 102 -6.49 -11.05 18.95
C VAL A 102 -6.45 -12.09 20.08
N PRO A 103 -6.74 -13.37 19.82
CA PRO A 103 -6.70 -14.41 20.84
C PRO A 103 -5.25 -14.72 21.28
N ASN A 104 -5.12 -15.21 22.51
CA ASN A 104 -3.89 -15.77 23.08
C ASN A 104 -2.71 -14.79 23.25
N VAL A 105 -2.93 -13.48 23.11
CA VAL A 105 -1.88 -12.48 23.37
C VAL A 105 -1.55 -12.44 24.85
N SER A 106 -0.29 -12.68 25.20
CA SER A 106 0.18 -12.72 26.58
C SER A 106 0.63 -11.34 27.06
N LYS A 107 1.30 -10.59 26.19
CA LYS A 107 1.84 -9.27 26.51
C LYS A 107 2.02 -8.42 25.25
N ILE A 108 1.77 -7.13 25.36
CA ILE A 108 2.01 -6.14 24.31
C ILE A 108 2.88 -5.02 24.87
N ILE A 109 3.87 -4.58 24.11
CA ILE A 109 4.61 -3.34 24.37
C ILE A 109 4.17 -2.30 23.34
N ALA A 110 3.55 -1.23 23.83
CA ALA A 110 3.17 -0.07 23.04
C ALA A 110 4.24 1.02 23.20
N ASN A 111 5.12 1.17 22.20
CA ASN A 111 6.23 2.12 22.24
C ASN A 111 5.95 3.39 21.43
N ASP A 112 6.38 4.55 21.93
CA ASP A 112 6.50 5.76 21.12
C ASP A 112 7.69 6.62 21.59
N LEU A 113 8.29 7.36 20.65
CA LEU A 113 9.38 8.29 20.92
C LEU A 113 8.90 9.58 21.61
N SER A 114 7.63 9.94 21.45
CA SER A 114 7.06 11.14 22.05
C SER A 114 6.49 10.85 23.44
N GLN A 115 6.99 11.54 24.46
CA GLN A 115 6.43 11.47 25.81
C GLN A 115 4.94 11.84 25.86
N GLU A 116 4.47 12.75 24.99
CA GLU A 116 3.05 13.09 24.88
C GLU A 116 2.22 11.91 24.37
N ALA A 117 2.72 11.22 23.33
CA ALA A 117 2.08 10.01 22.81
C ALA A 117 2.03 8.91 23.88
N VAL A 118 3.13 8.67 24.59
CA VAL A 118 3.17 7.69 25.70
C VAL A 118 2.15 8.01 26.79
N ASN A 119 1.97 9.27 27.15
CA ASN A 119 0.94 9.66 28.11
C ASN A 119 -0.47 9.36 27.57
N THR A 120 -0.73 9.65 26.30
CA THR A 120 -2.00 9.29 25.64
C THR A 120 -2.23 7.78 25.60
N ILE A 121 -1.20 6.98 25.31
CA ILE A 121 -1.28 5.52 25.32
C ILE A 121 -1.69 5.02 26.70
N LYS A 122 -1.03 5.51 27.77
CA LYS A 122 -1.37 5.13 29.16
C LYS A 122 -2.83 5.40 29.50
N GLU A 123 -3.32 6.59 29.15
CA GLU A 123 -4.71 6.97 29.40
C GLU A 123 -5.69 6.08 28.63
N ASN A 124 -5.40 5.79 27.36
CA ASN A 124 -6.26 4.93 26.53
C ASN A 124 -6.23 3.47 26.98
N ILE A 125 -5.10 2.96 27.48
CA ILE A 125 -5.00 1.61 28.06
C ILE A 125 -5.94 1.47 29.25
N ILE A 126 -5.94 2.45 30.16
CA ILE A 126 -6.81 2.48 31.34
C ILE A 126 -8.27 2.59 30.90
N HIS A 127 -8.58 3.49 29.96
CA HIS A 127 -9.94 3.66 29.41
C HIS A 127 -10.52 2.36 28.83
N ASN A 128 -9.68 1.52 28.24
CA ASN A 128 -10.09 0.25 27.64
C ASN A 128 -9.99 -0.96 28.57
N ASN A 129 -9.54 -0.79 29.81
CA ASN A 129 -9.33 -1.86 30.80
C ASN A 129 -8.35 -2.95 30.34
N VAL A 130 -7.24 -2.57 29.69
CA VAL A 130 -6.24 -3.51 29.14
C VAL A 130 -4.85 -3.36 29.77
N GLN A 131 -4.76 -2.70 30.93
CA GLN A 131 -3.50 -2.50 31.68
C GLN A 131 -2.79 -3.79 32.12
N ASN A 132 -3.49 -4.92 32.14
CA ASN A 132 -2.93 -6.23 32.51
C ASN A 132 -2.19 -6.91 31.35
N ILE A 133 -2.37 -6.44 30.11
CA ILE A 133 -1.77 -7.04 28.90
C ILE A 133 -0.77 -6.07 28.26
N ILE A 134 -1.01 -4.76 28.34
CA ILE A 134 -0.24 -3.75 27.61
C ILE A 134 0.66 -2.94 28.55
N ASP A 135 1.96 -2.97 28.28
CA ASP A 135 2.95 -2.08 28.87
C ASP A 135 3.30 -0.94 27.90
N THR A 136 3.49 0.27 28.41
CA THR A 136 3.95 1.41 27.60
C THR A 136 5.45 1.60 27.67
N SER A 137 6.09 1.93 26.55
CA SER A 137 7.50 2.29 26.47
C SER A 137 7.68 3.70 25.89
N HIS A 138 8.60 4.47 26.48
CA HIS A 138 9.09 5.74 25.95
C HIS A 138 10.55 5.57 25.54
N ASP A 139 10.76 5.14 24.30
CA ASP A 139 12.10 4.85 23.79
C ASP A 139 12.15 5.02 22.27
N ASP A 140 13.37 5.15 21.74
CA ASP A 140 13.59 4.99 20.32
C ASP A 140 13.28 3.54 19.91
N ALA A 141 12.51 3.36 18.84
CA ALA A 141 12.06 2.05 18.39
C ALA A 141 13.22 1.09 18.10
N CYS A 142 14.31 1.57 17.50
CA CYS A 142 15.48 0.74 17.22
C CYS A 142 16.20 0.36 18.52
N MET A 143 16.39 1.32 19.43
CA MET A 143 17.02 1.04 20.73
C MET A 143 16.22 0.03 21.55
N LEU A 144 14.89 0.17 21.59
CA LEU A 144 14.01 -0.79 22.27
C LEU A 144 14.16 -2.19 21.68
N MET A 145 14.12 -2.32 20.36
CA MET A 145 14.28 -3.61 19.68
C MET A 145 15.67 -4.22 19.96
N TYR A 146 16.76 -3.43 19.91
CA TYR A 146 18.09 -3.94 20.24
C TYR A 146 18.24 -4.39 21.69
N LYS A 147 17.51 -3.78 22.63
CA LYS A 147 17.45 -4.27 24.03
C LYS A 147 16.83 -5.66 24.12
N HIS A 148 15.98 -6.07 23.17
CA HIS A 148 15.30 -7.37 23.12
C HIS A 148 15.93 -8.36 22.13
N LYS A 149 17.21 -8.18 21.76
CA LYS A 149 17.91 -9.09 20.84
C LYS A 149 18.21 -10.47 21.45
N HIS A 150 18.23 -10.56 22.78
CA HIS A 150 18.54 -11.80 23.48
C HIS A 150 17.43 -12.84 23.22
N PRO A 151 17.73 -14.09 22.84
CA PRO A 151 16.73 -15.05 22.34
C PRO A 151 15.48 -15.24 23.22
N ILE A 152 15.61 -15.11 24.54
CA ILE A 152 14.52 -15.28 25.51
C ILE A 152 13.62 -14.04 25.61
N GLU A 153 14.14 -12.87 25.22
CA GLU A 153 13.47 -11.57 25.32
C GLU A 153 12.87 -11.12 23.97
N ARG A 154 13.15 -11.87 22.89
CA ARG A 154 12.64 -11.55 21.55
C ARG A 154 11.11 -11.57 21.49
N PHE A 155 10.57 -10.74 20.63
CA PHE A 155 9.14 -10.64 20.40
C PHE A 155 8.63 -11.76 19.50
N THR A 156 7.41 -12.19 19.75
CA THR A 156 6.68 -13.09 18.84
C THR A 156 6.25 -12.39 17.58
N VAL A 157 5.80 -11.15 17.73
CA VAL A 157 5.35 -10.29 16.63
C VAL A 157 5.92 -8.91 16.81
N ILE A 158 6.38 -8.29 15.72
CA ILE A 158 6.73 -6.87 15.70
C ILE A 158 5.92 -6.19 14.60
N ASP A 159 5.25 -5.10 14.97
CA ASP A 159 4.53 -4.22 14.06
C ASP A 159 5.27 -2.90 13.87
N LEU A 160 5.65 -2.63 12.62
CA LEU A 160 6.31 -1.44 12.14
C LEU A 160 5.35 -0.66 11.22
N ASP A 161 4.72 0.38 11.75
CA ASP A 161 3.86 1.30 11.00
C ASP A 161 4.38 2.76 11.04
N PRO A 162 5.57 3.03 10.47
CA PRO A 162 6.13 4.37 10.48
C PRO A 162 5.54 5.26 9.40
N TYR A 163 5.70 6.57 9.61
CA TYR A 163 5.52 7.53 8.53
C TYR A 163 6.66 7.46 7.51
N GLY A 164 6.31 7.01 6.31
CA GLY A 164 7.21 6.98 5.17
C GLY A 164 7.89 5.63 5.03
N CYS A 165 9.19 5.59 5.29
CA CYS A 165 10.03 4.44 4.99
C CYS A 165 10.32 3.63 6.26
N PRO A 166 10.07 2.29 6.25
CA PRO A 166 10.37 1.44 7.39
C PRO A 166 11.81 0.93 7.42
N SER A 167 12.63 1.17 6.38
CA SER A 167 13.93 0.49 6.22
C SER A 167 14.88 0.70 7.40
N ILE A 168 14.82 1.87 8.04
CA ILE A 168 15.66 2.19 9.22
C ILE A 168 15.37 1.31 10.45
N PHE A 169 14.21 0.66 10.50
CA PHE A 169 13.77 -0.20 11.60
C PHE A 169 13.93 -1.69 11.28
N LEU A 170 14.21 -2.06 10.02
CA LEU A 170 14.19 -3.46 9.59
C LEU A 170 15.31 -4.28 10.24
N ASP A 171 16.52 -3.72 10.37
CA ASP A 171 17.65 -4.45 10.97
C ASP A 171 17.37 -4.81 12.44
N SER A 172 16.93 -3.83 13.23
CA SER A 172 16.59 -4.04 14.63
C SER A 172 15.36 -4.94 14.81
N ALA A 173 14.36 -4.86 13.93
CA ALA A 173 13.19 -5.74 13.96
C ALA A 173 13.55 -7.20 13.67
N VAL A 174 14.35 -7.47 12.64
CA VAL A 174 14.79 -8.83 12.31
C VAL A 174 15.63 -9.45 13.44
N GLN A 175 16.46 -8.65 14.12
CA GLN A 175 17.27 -9.14 15.24
C GLN A 175 16.48 -9.38 16.54
N SER A 176 15.30 -8.78 16.68
CA SER A 176 14.49 -8.81 17.91
C SER A 176 13.20 -9.62 17.79
N VAL A 177 12.83 -10.08 16.58
CA VAL A 177 11.78 -11.08 16.38
C VAL A 177 12.34 -12.48 16.60
N GLN A 178 11.58 -13.35 17.27
CA GLN A 178 12.00 -14.72 17.52
C GLN A 178 11.93 -15.60 16.26
N ASP A 179 12.58 -16.76 16.30
CA ASP A 179 12.50 -17.74 15.21
C ASP A 179 11.07 -18.28 15.06
N GLY A 180 10.53 -18.18 13.85
CA GLY A 180 9.12 -18.45 13.55
C GLY A 180 8.17 -17.33 13.96
N GLY A 181 8.68 -16.17 14.37
CA GLY A 181 7.89 -14.96 14.65
C GLY A 181 7.44 -14.23 13.38
N LEU A 182 6.60 -13.22 13.56
CA LEU A 182 5.98 -12.46 12.47
C LEU A 182 6.41 -10.99 12.50
N LEU A 183 6.74 -10.45 11.32
CA LEU A 183 6.95 -9.01 11.11
C LEU A 183 5.78 -8.44 10.31
N LEU A 184 5.10 -7.45 10.87
CA LEU A 184 4.10 -6.63 10.17
C LEU A 184 4.78 -5.32 9.79
N VAL A 185 4.92 -5.03 8.49
CA VAL A 185 5.67 -3.86 8.02
C VAL A 185 4.82 -3.04 7.05
N THR A 186 4.63 -1.76 7.38
CA THR A 186 3.94 -0.79 6.52
C THR A 186 4.91 0.23 5.95
N ALA A 187 4.86 0.45 4.64
CA ALA A 187 5.58 1.53 3.96
C ALA A 187 4.58 2.52 3.36
N THR A 188 4.66 3.79 3.74
CA THR A 188 3.73 4.82 3.26
C THR A 188 4.37 5.80 2.28
N ASP A 189 5.67 5.69 1.98
CA ASP A 189 6.36 6.52 0.99
C ASP A 189 6.24 6.00 -0.45
N MET A 190 5.02 5.61 -0.83
CA MET A 190 4.67 5.04 -2.14
C MET A 190 5.17 5.87 -3.34
N ALA A 191 5.34 7.18 -3.21
CA ALA A 191 5.93 8.00 -4.26
C ALA A 191 7.35 7.56 -4.64
N VAL A 192 8.15 7.16 -3.65
CA VAL A 192 9.51 6.64 -3.84
C VAL A 192 9.47 5.24 -4.46
N LEU A 193 8.67 4.35 -3.87
CA LEU A 193 8.51 2.96 -4.35
C LEU A 193 7.92 2.88 -5.77
N ALA A 194 7.05 3.83 -6.15
CA ALA A 194 6.45 3.92 -7.47
C ALA A 194 7.33 4.64 -8.53
N GLY A 195 8.61 4.85 -8.25
CA GLY A 195 9.58 5.34 -9.23
C GLY A 195 9.62 6.86 -9.45
N ASN A 196 8.98 7.68 -8.61
CA ASN A 196 9.08 9.14 -8.76
C ASN A 196 10.46 9.69 -8.39
N SER A 197 11.21 8.97 -7.57
CA SER A 197 12.53 9.40 -7.07
C SER A 197 13.46 8.18 -6.93
N PRO A 198 14.01 7.67 -8.05
CA PRO A 198 14.82 6.45 -8.05
C PRO A 198 16.04 6.53 -7.12
N GLU A 199 16.69 7.68 -7.00
CA GLU A 199 17.86 7.89 -6.12
C GLU A 199 17.47 7.81 -4.65
N THR A 200 16.29 8.33 -4.30
CA THR A 200 15.73 8.18 -2.95
C THR A 200 15.34 6.73 -2.67
N CYS A 201 14.85 6.01 -3.69
CA CYS A 201 14.56 4.58 -3.58
C CYS A 201 15.84 3.79 -3.31
N TYR A 202 16.90 4.07 -4.07
CA TYR A 202 18.19 3.43 -3.88
C TYR A 202 18.76 3.68 -2.49
N SER A 203 18.75 4.94 -2.03
CA SER A 203 19.25 5.29 -0.70
C SER A 203 18.47 4.64 0.45
N LYS A 204 17.17 4.41 0.29
CA LYS A 204 16.31 3.88 1.37
C LYS A 204 16.16 2.37 1.35
N TYR A 205 16.09 1.79 0.16
CA TYR A 205 15.70 0.40 -0.09
C TYR A 205 16.80 -0.42 -0.77
N GLY A 206 17.92 0.19 -1.15
CA GLY A 206 18.97 -0.49 -1.91
C GLY A 206 18.55 -0.90 -3.33
N ALA A 207 17.44 -0.35 -3.84
CA ALA A 207 16.83 -0.75 -5.11
C ALA A 207 16.42 0.45 -5.96
N ILE A 208 16.52 0.29 -7.28
CA ILE A 208 16.07 1.29 -8.26
C ILE A 208 14.63 0.98 -8.66
N SER A 209 13.71 1.87 -8.30
CA SER A 209 12.32 1.83 -8.78
C SER A 209 12.20 2.54 -10.12
N LEU A 210 11.35 2.01 -11.00
CA LEU A 210 11.17 2.54 -12.36
C LEU A 210 9.81 3.20 -12.53
N LYS A 211 9.83 4.41 -13.10
CA LYS A 211 8.63 5.09 -13.61
C LYS A 211 8.93 5.63 -15.00
N THR A 212 8.73 4.80 -16.01
CA THR A 212 9.11 5.16 -17.38
C THR A 212 7.98 4.95 -18.38
N LYS A 213 7.98 5.79 -19.42
CA LYS A 213 7.29 5.57 -20.68
C LYS A 213 8.39 5.10 -21.64
N CYS A 214 8.52 3.80 -21.83
CA CYS A 214 9.74 3.16 -22.32
C CYS A 214 10.17 3.63 -23.73
N CYS A 215 11.43 4.08 -23.88
CA CYS A 215 12.13 4.22 -25.17
C CYS A 215 13.57 3.65 -25.17
N HIS A 216 14.18 3.39 -24.00
CA HIS A 216 15.51 2.80 -23.84
C HIS A 216 15.48 1.62 -22.86
N GLU A 217 16.48 0.73 -22.92
CA GLU A 217 16.67 -0.34 -21.95
C GLU A 217 16.88 0.25 -20.55
N MET A 218 16.11 -0.24 -19.57
CA MET A 218 16.19 0.20 -18.18
C MET A 218 16.24 -1.02 -17.28
N LEU A 219 17.19 -1.02 -16.34
CA LEU A 219 17.28 -2.03 -15.28
C LEU A 219 16.64 -1.47 -14.01
N GLY A 220 15.68 -2.21 -13.46
CA GLY A 220 15.05 -1.92 -12.17
C GLY A 220 15.33 -3.06 -11.18
N GLY A 221 15.39 -2.73 -9.89
CA GLY A 221 15.63 -3.69 -8.81
C GLY A 221 16.90 -3.44 -7.99
N PRO A 222 17.38 -4.45 -7.23
CA PRO A 222 16.81 -5.80 -7.12
C PRO A 222 15.38 -5.78 -6.55
N ILE A 223 14.58 -6.80 -6.91
CA ILE A 223 13.23 -7.02 -6.37
C ILE A 223 13.10 -8.46 -5.88
N TRP A 224 12.16 -8.68 -4.96
CA TRP A 224 11.69 -10.03 -4.65
C TRP A 224 10.87 -10.57 -5.84
N SER A 225 11.38 -11.62 -6.50
CA SER A 225 10.76 -12.24 -7.67
C SER A 225 10.07 -13.58 -7.38
N ALA A 226 10.18 -14.08 -6.15
CA ALA A 226 9.51 -15.29 -5.69
C ALA A 226 8.07 -14.95 -5.24
N PRO A 227 7.25 -15.95 -4.83
CA PRO A 227 5.88 -15.70 -4.43
C PRO A 227 5.76 -14.66 -3.30
N ILE A 228 4.80 -13.76 -3.44
CA ILE A 228 4.54 -12.65 -2.49
C ILE A 228 3.42 -12.96 -1.48
N HIS A 229 2.80 -14.13 -1.61
CA HIS A 229 1.69 -14.59 -0.77
C HIS A 229 1.89 -16.08 -0.47
N ASP A 230 1.44 -16.54 0.69
CA ASP A 230 1.24 -17.96 0.99
C ASP A 230 -0.26 -18.25 0.82
N GLU A 231 -0.63 -19.04 -0.19
CA GLU A 231 -2.04 -19.33 -0.51
C GLU A 231 -2.76 -20.04 0.66
N VAL A 232 -2.06 -20.93 1.37
CA VAL A 232 -2.63 -21.71 2.47
C VAL A 232 -2.92 -20.78 3.64
N PHE A 233 -1.96 -19.94 4.01
CA PHE A 233 -2.13 -18.96 5.08
C PHE A 233 -3.20 -17.91 4.73
N VAL A 234 -3.17 -17.36 3.51
CA VAL A 234 -4.19 -16.40 3.04
C VAL A 234 -5.59 -17.03 3.06
N SER A 235 -5.72 -18.31 2.71
CA SER A 235 -7.00 -19.01 2.77
C SER A 235 -7.53 -19.12 4.20
N LYS A 236 -6.67 -19.40 5.18
CA LYS A 236 -7.06 -19.43 6.59
C LYS A 236 -7.48 -18.06 7.10
N VAL A 237 -6.75 -17.00 6.74
CA VAL A 237 -7.12 -15.62 7.08
C VAL A 237 -8.46 -15.24 6.44
N LEU A 238 -8.69 -15.60 5.18
CA LEU A 238 -9.96 -15.36 4.50
C LEU A 238 -11.12 -16.11 5.18
N THR A 239 -10.93 -17.37 5.55
CA THR A 239 -11.91 -18.16 6.30
C THR A 239 -12.22 -17.50 7.65
N HIS A 240 -11.19 -17.10 8.41
CA HIS A 240 -11.38 -16.42 9.70
C HIS A 240 -12.21 -15.14 9.57
N VAL A 241 -11.94 -14.32 8.54
CA VAL A 241 -12.73 -13.10 8.24
C VAL A 241 -14.18 -13.42 7.87
N GLN A 242 -14.41 -14.49 7.12
CA GLN A 242 -15.76 -14.90 6.70
C GLN A 242 -16.58 -15.48 7.86
N GLU A 243 -15.94 -16.18 8.79
CA GLU A 243 -16.59 -16.76 9.98
C GLU A 243 -16.87 -15.71 11.07
N HIS A 244 -16.05 -14.65 11.13
CA HIS A 244 -16.14 -13.62 12.18
C HIS A 244 -16.25 -12.19 11.61
N PRO A 245 -17.19 -11.89 10.69
CA PRO A 245 -17.27 -10.59 10.03
C PRO A 245 -17.52 -9.43 11.00
N ASP A 246 -18.18 -9.69 12.13
CA ASP A 246 -18.52 -8.67 13.14
C ASP A 246 -17.29 -8.12 13.89
N LEU A 247 -16.14 -8.81 13.80
CA LEU A 247 -14.87 -8.32 14.37
C LEU A 247 -14.25 -7.19 13.55
N PHE A 248 -14.60 -7.06 12.27
CA PHE A 248 -13.91 -6.16 11.33
C PHE A 248 -14.83 -5.10 10.76
N GLY A 249 -14.56 -3.83 11.04
CA GLY A 249 -15.27 -2.71 10.42
C GLY A 249 -15.18 -2.73 8.89
N THR A 250 -14.11 -3.31 8.36
CA THR A 250 -13.85 -3.46 6.93
C THR A 250 -14.02 -4.89 6.39
N ALA A 251 -14.79 -5.77 7.06
CA ALA A 251 -14.98 -7.18 6.69
C ALA A 251 -15.23 -7.42 5.19
N LYS A 252 -16.18 -6.69 4.58
CA LYS A 252 -16.48 -6.81 3.13
C LYS A 252 -15.30 -6.49 2.23
N ARG A 253 -14.44 -5.55 2.66
CA ARG A 253 -13.21 -5.17 1.94
C ARG A 253 -12.14 -6.25 2.11
N LEU A 254 -11.96 -6.75 3.34
CA LEU A 254 -11.03 -7.84 3.62
C LEU A 254 -11.39 -9.08 2.80
N ASP A 255 -12.65 -9.52 2.82
CA ASP A 255 -13.13 -10.64 2.02
C ASP A 255 -12.82 -10.44 0.53
N GLY A 256 -13.16 -9.28 -0.04
CA GLY A 256 -12.92 -9.00 -1.45
C GLY A 256 -11.44 -8.95 -1.85
N VAL A 257 -10.59 -8.34 -1.03
CA VAL A 257 -9.15 -8.23 -1.30
C VAL A 257 -8.46 -9.59 -1.12
N LEU A 258 -8.68 -10.28 0.00
CA LEU A 258 -8.07 -11.58 0.27
C LEU A 258 -8.52 -12.64 -0.75
N SER A 259 -9.77 -12.57 -1.23
CA SER A 259 -10.25 -13.41 -2.32
C SER A 259 -9.45 -13.23 -3.61
N MET A 260 -9.12 -11.98 -3.96
CA MET A 260 -8.28 -11.73 -5.13
C MET A 260 -6.83 -12.15 -4.93
N VAL A 261 -6.27 -11.90 -3.73
CA VAL A 261 -4.90 -12.31 -3.40
C VAL A 261 -4.76 -13.82 -3.51
N ARG A 262 -5.75 -14.58 -3.05
CA ARG A 262 -5.80 -16.04 -3.21
C ARG A 262 -5.92 -16.49 -4.67
N GLU A 263 -6.62 -15.73 -5.51
CA GLU A 263 -6.75 -16.00 -6.96
C GLU A 263 -5.52 -15.56 -7.77
N GLU A 264 -4.58 -14.81 -7.17
CA GLU A 264 -3.44 -14.23 -7.88
C GLU A 264 -2.33 -15.26 -8.12
N LEU A 265 -1.82 -15.32 -9.36
CA LEU A 265 -0.74 -16.22 -9.73
C LEU A 265 0.56 -15.91 -8.96
N MET A 266 1.18 -16.97 -8.45
CA MET A 266 2.43 -16.94 -7.67
C MET A 266 3.68 -17.09 -8.53
N ASP A 267 3.54 -17.66 -9.73
CA ASP A 267 4.62 -17.99 -10.67
C ASP A 267 4.95 -16.86 -11.66
N ALA A 268 4.25 -15.73 -11.57
CA ALA A 268 4.50 -14.54 -12.36
C ALA A 268 4.87 -13.37 -11.43
N PRO A 269 6.08 -12.79 -11.50
CA PRO A 269 6.48 -11.71 -10.59
C PRO A 269 5.83 -10.36 -10.92
N LEU A 270 5.45 -10.13 -12.19
CA LEU A 270 4.91 -8.85 -12.69
C LEU A 270 3.60 -9.07 -13.47
N TYR A 271 2.95 -7.98 -13.86
CA TYR A 271 1.71 -8.00 -14.62
C TYR A 271 1.68 -6.92 -15.71
N TYR A 272 0.86 -7.15 -16.74
CA TYR A 272 0.50 -6.15 -17.75
C TYR A 272 -0.65 -5.28 -17.25
N ILE A 273 -0.75 -4.05 -17.75
CA ILE A 273 -1.94 -3.21 -17.55
C ILE A 273 -2.62 -3.06 -18.92
N LEU A 274 -3.83 -3.60 -19.03
CA LEU A 274 -4.50 -3.86 -20.31
C LEU A 274 -4.68 -2.59 -21.16
N ASP A 275 -5.24 -1.52 -20.60
CA ASP A 275 -5.46 -0.25 -21.28
C ASP A 275 -4.15 0.41 -21.73
N LYS A 276 -3.09 0.32 -20.91
CA LYS A 276 -1.76 0.84 -21.28
C LYS A 276 -1.12 0.05 -22.41
N MET A 277 -1.29 -1.27 -22.40
CA MET A 277 -0.77 -2.15 -23.44
C MET A 277 -1.44 -1.87 -24.79
N PHE A 278 -2.77 -1.83 -24.83
CA PHE A 278 -3.53 -1.49 -26.04
C PHE A 278 -3.30 -0.05 -26.48
N GLY A 279 -3.21 0.88 -25.52
CA GLY A 279 -2.87 2.28 -25.77
C GLY A 279 -1.49 2.48 -26.40
N ARG A 280 -0.51 1.58 -26.17
CA ARG A 280 0.79 1.64 -26.85
C ARG A 280 0.65 1.46 -28.36
N VAL A 281 -0.30 0.66 -28.83
CA VAL A 281 -0.49 0.38 -30.26
C VAL A 281 -1.69 1.12 -30.86
N HIS A 282 -2.28 2.06 -30.11
CA HIS A 282 -3.48 2.83 -30.50
C HIS A 282 -4.70 1.96 -30.86
N CYS A 283 -4.74 0.72 -30.38
CA CYS A 283 -5.82 -0.22 -30.62
C CYS A 283 -6.94 -0.05 -29.58
N GLU A 284 -8.17 -0.31 -29.99
CA GLU A 284 -9.31 -0.37 -29.07
C GLU A 284 -9.08 -1.46 -28.04
N THR A 285 -9.23 -1.11 -26.76
CA THR A 285 -8.98 -2.05 -25.65
C THR A 285 -10.04 -3.13 -25.64
N MET A 286 -9.62 -4.38 -25.82
CA MET A 286 -10.53 -5.52 -25.78
C MET A 286 -11.17 -5.69 -24.39
N PRO A 287 -12.39 -6.27 -24.30
CA PRO A 287 -12.99 -6.58 -23.01
C PRO A 287 -12.10 -7.54 -22.19
N MET A 288 -12.01 -7.28 -20.89
CA MET A 288 -11.11 -8.02 -19.99
C MET A 288 -11.38 -9.54 -19.96
N LEU A 289 -12.64 -9.98 -20.08
CA LEU A 289 -12.97 -11.40 -20.11
C LEU A 289 -12.52 -12.07 -21.42
N VAL A 290 -12.54 -11.34 -22.54
CA VAL A 290 -12.02 -11.84 -23.83
C VAL A 290 -10.51 -11.97 -23.76
N MET A 291 -9.78 -10.99 -23.21
CA MET A 291 -8.33 -11.08 -22.99
C MET A 291 -7.96 -12.31 -22.16
N ARG A 292 -8.68 -12.53 -21.05
CA ARG A 292 -8.46 -13.68 -20.17
C ARG A 292 -8.78 -14.99 -20.88
N SER A 293 -9.87 -15.05 -21.65
CA SER A 293 -10.23 -16.23 -22.44
C SER A 293 -9.17 -16.56 -23.48
N ALA A 294 -8.64 -15.56 -24.19
CA ALA A 294 -7.58 -15.75 -25.18
C ALA A 294 -6.30 -16.33 -24.56
N ILE A 295 -5.87 -15.84 -23.40
CA ILE A 295 -4.70 -16.39 -22.67
C ILE A 295 -4.95 -17.85 -22.26
N LEU A 296 -6.14 -18.15 -21.74
CA LEU A 296 -6.52 -19.50 -21.33
C LEU A 296 -6.61 -20.47 -22.52
N ASN A 297 -7.15 -20.02 -23.67
CA ASN A 297 -7.22 -20.79 -24.90
C ASN A 297 -5.82 -21.06 -25.48
N ALA A 298 -4.89 -20.13 -25.31
CA ALA A 298 -3.47 -20.32 -25.65
C ALA A 298 -2.73 -21.27 -24.67
N GLY A 299 -3.40 -21.85 -23.67
CA GLY A 299 -2.84 -22.84 -22.75
C GLY A 299 -2.15 -22.27 -21.52
N TYR A 300 -2.28 -20.95 -21.25
CA TYR A 300 -1.63 -20.29 -20.12
C TYR A 300 -2.63 -19.91 -19.03
N LYS A 301 -2.15 -19.87 -17.78
CA LYS A 301 -2.94 -19.38 -16.65
C LYS A 301 -3.01 -17.86 -16.66
N VAL A 302 -4.09 -17.30 -16.11
CA VAL A 302 -4.26 -15.85 -15.98
C VAL A 302 -5.01 -15.44 -14.71
N SER A 303 -4.46 -14.48 -13.97
CA SER A 303 -5.14 -13.83 -12.85
C SER A 303 -5.17 -12.31 -13.02
N TYR A 304 -5.93 -11.65 -12.13
CA TYR A 304 -5.67 -10.26 -11.82
C TYR A 304 -4.49 -10.18 -10.83
N SER A 305 -3.92 -8.99 -10.69
CA SER A 305 -3.13 -8.60 -9.54
C SER A 305 -3.95 -7.67 -8.64
N HIS A 306 -3.89 -7.89 -7.33
CA HIS A 306 -4.57 -7.03 -6.37
C HIS A 306 -4.07 -5.57 -6.39
N ALA A 307 -2.88 -5.34 -6.95
CA ALA A 307 -2.27 -4.02 -7.08
C ALA A 307 -2.92 -3.12 -8.16
N ALA A 308 -3.62 -3.66 -9.16
CA ALA A 308 -4.18 -2.85 -10.24
C ALA A 308 -5.45 -3.44 -10.89
N LYS A 309 -6.49 -2.61 -11.07
CA LYS A 309 -7.81 -3.02 -11.57
C LYS A 309 -7.81 -3.63 -12.97
N LEU A 310 -6.97 -3.10 -13.86
CA LEU A 310 -6.86 -3.54 -15.25
C LEU A 310 -5.63 -4.43 -15.46
N SER A 311 -5.14 -5.06 -14.40
CA SER A 311 -3.99 -5.96 -14.47
C SER A 311 -4.35 -7.27 -15.16
N VAL A 312 -3.38 -7.79 -15.90
CA VAL A 312 -3.37 -9.14 -16.46
C VAL A 312 -2.06 -9.77 -16.06
N LYS A 313 -2.12 -10.78 -15.20
CA LYS A 313 -0.96 -11.49 -14.67
C LYS A 313 -0.94 -12.90 -15.25
N THR A 314 0.17 -13.27 -15.87
CA THR A 314 0.33 -14.55 -16.58
C THR A 314 1.81 -14.84 -16.82
N ALA A 315 2.15 -16.13 -16.89
CA ALA A 315 3.46 -16.60 -17.33
C ALA A 315 3.56 -16.77 -18.86
N ALA A 316 2.50 -16.42 -19.62
CA ALA A 316 2.53 -16.43 -21.07
C ALA A 316 3.69 -15.57 -21.60
N PRO A 317 4.49 -16.07 -22.55
CA PRO A 317 5.55 -15.29 -23.18
C PRO A 317 5.00 -14.00 -23.81
N ALA A 318 5.82 -12.95 -23.81
CA ALA A 318 5.41 -11.64 -24.33
C ALA A 318 4.93 -11.69 -25.79
N HIS A 319 5.49 -12.58 -26.63
CA HIS A 319 5.05 -12.73 -28.02
C HIS A 319 3.60 -13.24 -28.13
N VAL A 320 3.17 -14.16 -27.26
CA VAL A 320 1.79 -14.66 -27.19
C VAL A 320 0.82 -13.52 -26.85
N ILE A 321 1.20 -12.68 -25.90
CA ILE A 321 0.38 -11.51 -25.53
C ILE A 321 0.22 -10.55 -26.71
N TRP A 322 1.30 -10.31 -27.47
CA TRP A 322 1.22 -9.49 -28.66
C TRP A 322 0.52 -10.18 -29.85
N ASP A 323 0.55 -11.51 -29.95
CA ASP A 323 -0.24 -12.28 -30.93
C ASP A 323 -1.74 -12.09 -30.67
N ILE A 324 -2.17 -12.08 -29.39
CA ILE A 324 -3.56 -11.80 -29.01
C ILE A 324 -3.98 -10.41 -29.46
N VAL A 325 -3.17 -9.39 -29.18
CA VAL A 325 -3.45 -8.00 -29.58
C VAL A 325 -3.53 -7.86 -31.10
N ARG A 326 -2.61 -8.48 -31.84
CA ARG A 326 -2.62 -8.48 -33.31
C ARG A 326 -3.82 -9.22 -33.89
N THR A 327 -4.27 -10.29 -33.24
CA THR A 327 -5.47 -11.03 -33.66
C THR A 327 -6.72 -10.20 -33.44
N TRP A 328 -6.80 -9.47 -32.33
CA TRP A 328 -7.88 -8.52 -32.05
C TRP A 328 -7.93 -7.38 -33.08
N GLU A 329 -6.77 -6.82 -33.44
CA GLU A 329 -6.65 -5.71 -34.38
C GLU A 329 -7.21 -6.02 -35.77
N LYS A 330 -7.12 -7.27 -36.25
CA LYS A 330 -7.70 -7.69 -37.54
C LYS A 330 -9.21 -7.42 -37.65
N THR A 331 -9.93 -7.46 -36.52
CA THR A 331 -11.38 -7.19 -36.46
C THR A 331 -11.70 -5.78 -35.95
N HIS A 332 -10.73 -5.13 -35.28
CA HIS A 332 -10.85 -3.79 -34.72
C HIS A 332 -9.65 -2.93 -35.18
N PRO A 333 -9.58 -2.60 -36.49
CA PRO A 333 -8.38 -2.05 -37.09
C PRO A 333 -8.04 -0.66 -36.57
N VAL A 334 -6.74 -0.41 -36.38
CA VAL A 334 -6.25 0.91 -35.98
C VAL A 334 -6.35 1.89 -37.16
N LYS A 335 -6.73 3.13 -36.88
CA LYS A 335 -6.79 4.19 -37.92
C LYS A 335 -5.41 4.37 -38.59
N PRO A 336 -5.30 4.30 -39.93
CA PRO A 336 -4.01 4.38 -40.63
C PRO A 336 -3.17 5.61 -40.25
N ALA A 337 -3.80 6.78 -40.10
CA ALA A 337 -3.12 8.01 -39.69
C ALA A 337 -2.40 7.91 -38.33
N LYS A 338 -2.90 7.07 -37.39
CA LYS A 338 -2.22 6.83 -36.10
C LYS A 338 -0.98 5.97 -36.27
N LEU A 339 -1.06 4.96 -37.13
CA LEU A 339 0.06 4.08 -37.44
C LEU A 339 1.13 4.82 -38.23
N GLU A 340 0.78 5.68 -39.17
CA GLU A 340 1.72 6.55 -39.90
C GLU A 340 2.51 7.47 -38.95
N ALA A 341 1.85 8.03 -37.94
CA ALA A 341 2.48 8.87 -36.93
C ALA A 341 3.37 8.11 -35.91
N ASP A 342 3.18 6.79 -35.73
CA ASP A 342 3.90 5.98 -34.74
C ASP A 342 4.52 4.72 -35.37
N PRO A 343 5.78 4.81 -35.86
CA PRO A 343 6.47 3.70 -36.51
C PRO A 343 6.62 2.45 -35.63
N VAL A 344 6.71 2.62 -34.32
CA VAL A 344 6.87 1.51 -33.37
C VAL A 344 5.56 0.75 -33.22
N ALA A 345 4.43 1.45 -33.06
CA ALA A 345 3.11 0.81 -33.05
C ALA A 345 2.86 0.03 -34.35
N ARG A 346 3.18 0.65 -35.49
CA ARG A 346 3.10 -0.01 -36.81
C ARG A 346 3.96 -1.26 -36.87
N HIS A 347 5.20 -1.19 -36.40
CA HIS A 347 6.11 -2.34 -36.41
C HIS A 347 5.61 -3.49 -35.52
N ILE A 348 5.06 -3.20 -34.34
CA ILE A 348 4.49 -4.22 -33.46
C ILE A 348 3.31 -4.92 -34.14
N LEU A 349 2.40 -4.16 -34.75
CA LEU A 349 1.18 -4.71 -35.36
C LEU A 349 1.43 -5.41 -36.70
N SER A 350 2.45 -5.02 -37.47
CA SER A 350 2.75 -5.62 -38.77
C SER A 350 3.43 -7.00 -38.68
N ARG A 351 3.82 -7.45 -37.48
CA ARG A 351 4.45 -8.76 -37.29
C ARG A 351 3.43 -9.87 -37.48
N GLU A 352 3.81 -10.94 -38.18
CA GLU A 352 2.98 -12.13 -38.32
C GLU A 352 2.83 -12.87 -36.99
N THR A 353 1.62 -13.39 -36.74
CA THR A 353 1.31 -14.10 -35.50
C THR A 353 1.96 -15.47 -35.49
N GLU A 354 2.74 -15.77 -34.44
CA GLU A 354 3.43 -17.07 -34.30
C GLU A 354 2.49 -18.13 -33.71
N THR A 355 1.60 -17.70 -32.83
CA THR A 355 0.61 -18.54 -32.16
C THR A 355 -0.76 -18.37 -32.80
N ALA A 356 -1.47 -19.48 -33.04
CA ALA A 356 -2.89 -19.42 -33.39
C ALA A 356 -3.70 -19.00 -32.16
N ILE A 357 -4.34 -17.83 -32.21
CA ILE A 357 -5.12 -17.29 -31.09
C ILE A 357 -6.61 -17.53 -31.30
N ASP A 358 -7.25 -18.16 -30.32
CA ASP A 358 -8.70 -18.27 -30.21
C ASP A 358 -9.25 -17.24 -29.21
N LEU A 359 -10.08 -16.33 -29.70
CA LEU A 359 -10.72 -15.25 -28.93
C LEU A 359 -12.09 -15.64 -28.35
N SER A 360 -12.53 -16.90 -28.52
CA SER A 360 -13.79 -17.39 -27.96
C SER A 360 -13.84 -17.21 -26.44
N GLU A 361 -14.98 -16.73 -25.92
CA GLU A 361 -15.13 -16.52 -24.48
C GLU A 361 -15.24 -17.85 -23.73
N ARG A 362 -14.49 -17.97 -22.64
CA ARG A 362 -14.57 -19.12 -21.73
C ARG A 362 -15.31 -18.76 -20.44
N ALA A 363 -16.07 -19.71 -19.91
CA ALA A 363 -16.78 -19.54 -18.65
C ALA A 363 -15.83 -19.36 -17.44
N ASP A 364 -14.68 -20.05 -17.44
CA ASP A 364 -13.66 -19.97 -16.39
C ASP A 364 -12.79 -18.70 -16.47
N ALA A 365 -12.96 -17.88 -17.52
CA ALA A 365 -12.30 -16.58 -17.61
C ALA A 365 -12.82 -15.58 -16.58
N ASN A 366 -14.05 -15.70 -16.08
CA ASN A 366 -14.60 -14.82 -15.05
C ASN A 366 -14.30 -15.38 -13.65
N PRO A 367 -13.34 -14.82 -12.88
CA PRO A 367 -12.99 -15.37 -11.59
C PRO A 367 -14.15 -15.21 -10.59
N ILE A 368 -14.19 -16.11 -9.61
CA ILE A 368 -15.27 -16.22 -8.62
C ILE A 368 -15.45 -14.89 -7.89
N SER A 369 -14.36 -14.27 -7.43
CA SER A 369 -14.42 -12.97 -6.75
C SER A 369 -15.11 -11.88 -7.57
N ARG A 370 -14.97 -11.90 -8.91
CA ARG A 370 -15.62 -10.94 -9.82
C ARG A 370 -17.08 -11.31 -10.07
N ARG A 371 -17.34 -12.59 -10.35
CA ARG A 371 -18.68 -13.11 -10.62
C ARG A 371 -19.61 -12.86 -9.45
N ASP A 372 -19.12 -13.06 -8.24
CA ASP A 372 -19.88 -12.91 -7.00
C ASP A 372 -19.97 -11.43 -6.53
N GLY A 373 -19.42 -10.48 -7.31
CA GLY A 373 -19.53 -9.04 -7.03
C GLY A 373 -18.74 -8.56 -5.81
N ARG A 374 -17.68 -9.28 -5.40
CA ARG A 374 -16.89 -8.93 -4.20
C ARG A 374 -16.17 -7.58 -4.37
N LEU A 375 -15.90 -6.90 -3.26
CA LEU A 375 -15.24 -5.60 -3.25
C LEU A 375 -13.72 -5.75 -3.44
N ARG A 376 -13.34 -5.96 -4.70
CA ARG A 376 -11.98 -6.35 -5.12
C ARG A 376 -10.95 -5.24 -5.02
N PHE A 377 -11.30 -4.00 -5.38
CA PHE A 377 -10.36 -2.88 -5.39
C PHE A 377 -10.83 -1.79 -4.44
N GLN A 378 -9.89 -1.20 -3.72
CA GLN A 378 -10.19 -0.10 -2.80
C GLN A 378 -10.63 1.14 -3.58
N PHE A 379 -11.70 1.79 -3.12
CA PHE A 379 -11.99 3.15 -3.55
C PHE A 379 -11.02 4.09 -2.85
N ASN A 380 -10.54 5.10 -3.58
CA ASN A 380 -9.74 6.14 -2.97
C ASN A 380 -10.61 6.87 -1.92
N PRO A 381 -10.27 6.81 -0.61
CA PRO A 381 -11.16 7.29 0.44
C PRO A 381 -11.39 8.80 0.40
N THR A 382 -10.52 9.58 -0.26
CA THR A 382 -10.71 11.02 -0.47
C THR A 382 -10.13 11.52 -1.80
N PRO A 383 -10.62 12.64 -2.38
CA PRO A 383 -10.10 13.23 -3.61
C PRO A 383 -8.62 13.69 -3.58
N TYR A 384 -7.96 13.70 -2.42
CA TYR A 384 -6.62 14.29 -2.21
C TYR A 384 -5.63 13.35 -1.52
N TRP A 385 -5.80 12.04 -1.75
CA TRP A 385 -5.00 10.99 -1.13
C TRP A 385 -3.51 11.00 -1.56
N GLY A 386 -2.64 10.86 -0.57
CA GLY A 386 -1.18 10.85 -0.67
C GLY A 386 -0.58 11.06 0.73
N PRO A 387 0.70 10.69 0.97
CA PRO A 387 1.31 10.87 2.29
C PRO A 387 1.25 12.34 2.71
N GLY A 388 0.59 12.60 3.84
CA GLY A 388 0.57 13.91 4.48
C GLY A 388 1.98 14.38 4.82
N SER A 389 2.19 15.69 4.89
CA SER A 389 3.46 16.23 5.35
C SER A 389 3.74 15.80 6.79
N ARG A 390 4.94 15.26 7.04
CA ARG A 390 5.51 15.00 8.37
C ARG A 390 5.23 16.21 9.28
N ALA A 391 4.86 15.97 10.54
CA ALA A 391 4.67 17.04 11.52
C ALA A 391 5.97 17.85 11.61
N ALA A 392 5.92 19.12 11.21
CA ALA A 392 7.03 20.03 11.40
C ALA A 392 7.01 20.48 12.87
N ILE A 393 8.12 20.32 13.59
CA ILE A 393 8.39 21.11 14.78
C ILE A 393 8.67 22.52 14.28
N ASN A 394 7.66 23.41 14.27
CA ASN A 394 7.86 24.84 14.03
C ASN A 394 6.69 25.65 14.62
N VAL A 395 7.07 26.72 15.33
CA VAL A 395 6.25 27.65 16.10
C VAL A 395 5.58 28.66 15.15
N GLY A 396 4.25 28.80 15.22
CA GLY A 396 3.47 29.82 14.49
C GLY A 396 2.05 29.37 14.14
N ASP A 397 1.06 30.26 14.36
CA ASP A 397 -0.38 29.95 14.35
C ASP A 397 -1.08 29.93 12.97
N GLU A 398 -0.36 30.15 11.86
CA GLU A 398 -0.99 30.20 10.53
C GLU A 398 -0.72 28.96 9.69
N LYS A 399 -1.69 28.03 9.65
CA LYS A 399 -1.66 26.84 8.79
C LYS A 399 -2.39 27.08 7.46
N MET A 400 -1.70 26.84 6.35
CA MET A 400 -2.30 26.33 5.10
C MET A 400 -1.56 25.07 4.68
N SER A 401 -2.27 23.96 4.45
CA SER A 401 -1.64 22.69 4.07
C SER A 401 -0.96 22.80 2.69
N LYS A 402 0.18 22.11 2.47
CA LYS A 402 0.84 22.04 1.15
C LYS A 402 -0.11 21.53 0.05
N ALA A 403 -1.09 20.68 0.42
CA ALA A 403 -2.13 20.20 -0.48
C ALA A 403 -3.05 21.33 -0.96
N ILE A 404 -3.48 22.22 -0.06
CA ILE A 404 -4.25 23.43 -0.40
C ILE A 404 -3.37 24.41 -1.18
N ARG A 405 -2.11 24.62 -0.77
CA ARG A 405 -1.19 25.57 -1.41
C ARG A 405 -0.81 25.20 -2.85
N ASN A 406 -0.88 23.91 -3.19
CA ASN A 406 -0.58 23.42 -4.54
C ASN A 406 -1.84 23.13 -5.37
N GLN A 407 -3.04 23.37 -4.84
CA GLN A 407 -4.26 23.34 -5.65
C GLN A 407 -4.17 24.38 -6.77
N ASN A 408 -4.64 24.00 -7.96
CA ASN A 408 -4.68 24.83 -9.15
C ASN A 408 -3.33 25.34 -9.68
N LYS A 409 -2.16 24.86 -9.21
CA LYS A 409 -0.88 25.26 -9.84
C LYS A 409 -0.81 24.89 -11.32
N HIS A 410 -1.48 23.80 -11.72
CA HIS A 410 -1.62 23.41 -13.14
C HIS A 410 -2.77 24.13 -13.86
N LYS A 411 -3.91 24.39 -13.20
CA LYS A 411 -4.99 25.25 -13.76
C LYS A 411 -4.52 26.70 -13.99
N ASN A 412 -3.66 27.24 -13.12
CA ASN A 412 -3.04 28.55 -13.30
C ASN A 412 -1.93 28.54 -14.35
N LYS A 413 -1.36 27.37 -14.70
CA LYS A 413 -0.40 27.26 -15.81
C LYS A 413 -1.11 27.35 -17.17
N GLU A 414 -2.29 26.74 -17.29
CA GLU A 414 -3.18 26.91 -18.46
C GLU A 414 -3.77 28.32 -18.54
N ARG A 415 -4.19 28.90 -17.40
CA ARG A 415 -4.66 30.30 -17.35
C ARG A 415 -3.55 31.32 -17.67
N ARG A 416 -2.29 31.03 -17.34
CA ARG A 416 -1.12 31.86 -17.71
C ARG A 416 -0.68 31.65 -19.16
N GLN A 417 -0.91 30.49 -19.76
CA GLN A 417 -0.70 30.28 -21.20
C GLN A 417 -1.76 30.98 -22.06
N GLY A 418 -2.97 31.19 -21.54
CA GLY A 418 -4.01 32.04 -22.16
C GLY A 418 -3.88 33.55 -21.91
N LYS A 419 -2.91 33.99 -21.08
CA LYS A 419 -2.61 35.40 -20.78
C LYS A 419 -1.12 35.72 -20.98
N ARG A 420 -0.55 35.30 -22.11
CA ARG A 420 0.59 36.03 -22.67
C ARG A 420 0.03 37.21 -23.45
N GLU A 421 -0.17 38.33 -22.76
CA GLU A 421 -0.08 39.63 -23.44
C GLU A 421 1.27 39.64 -24.15
N HIS A 422 1.25 39.95 -25.43
CA HIS A 422 2.47 40.15 -26.21
C HIS A 422 3.35 41.14 -25.45
N SER A 423 4.60 40.75 -25.19
CA SER A 423 5.65 41.71 -24.85
C SER A 423 5.64 42.82 -25.90
N PRO A 424 5.88 44.08 -25.51
CA PRO A 424 5.92 45.18 -26.48
C PRO A 424 6.95 44.84 -27.56
N ARG A 425 6.52 44.99 -28.82
CA ARG A 425 7.37 44.81 -30.00
C ARG A 425 8.64 45.64 -29.83
N SER A 426 9.78 45.06 -30.16
CA SER A 426 11.06 45.77 -30.20
C SER A 426 10.96 47.02 -31.07
N ASP A 427 11.60 48.11 -30.64
CA ASP A 427 11.63 49.45 -31.28
C ASP A 427 12.03 49.45 -32.77
N GLU A 428 12.56 48.33 -33.27
CA GLU A 428 12.96 48.15 -34.67
C GLU A 428 11.76 47.87 -35.61
N GLU A 429 10.65 47.28 -35.11
CA GLU A 429 9.41 47.09 -35.90
C GLU A 429 8.56 48.37 -35.96
N ALA A 430 8.63 49.24 -34.94
CA ALA A 430 7.90 50.51 -34.94
C ALA A 430 8.45 51.49 -35.99
N ARG A 431 9.77 51.50 -36.22
CA ARG A 431 10.41 52.37 -37.23
C ARG A 431 10.10 51.95 -38.68
N LYS A 432 9.87 50.65 -38.93
CA LYS A 432 9.50 50.15 -40.27
C LYS A 432 8.04 50.42 -40.64
N ILE A 433 7.17 50.64 -39.65
CA ILE A 433 5.77 50.99 -39.88
C ILE A 433 5.64 52.50 -40.16
N GLN A 434 6.37 53.35 -39.42
CA GLN A 434 6.35 54.81 -39.62
C GLN A 434 6.79 55.22 -41.05
N ALA A 435 7.85 54.60 -41.57
CA ALA A 435 8.35 54.89 -42.93
C ALA A 435 7.39 54.46 -44.06
N LYS A 436 6.48 53.50 -43.82
CA LYS A 436 5.48 53.05 -44.80
C LYS A 436 4.18 53.86 -44.78
N THR A 437 3.91 54.57 -43.70
CA THR A 437 2.76 55.49 -43.60
C THR A 437 3.05 56.85 -44.25
N ASP A 438 4.30 57.32 -44.24
CA ASP A 438 4.64 58.63 -44.80
C ASP A 438 4.75 58.61 -46.34
N GLU A 439 5.04 57.46 -46.97
CA GLU A 439 5.02 57.30 -48.45
C GLU A 439 3.59 57.19 -49.04
N ASN A 440 2.55 56.93 -48.24
CA ASN A 440 1.18 56.73 -48.73
C ASN A 440 0.27 57.96 -48.59
N VAL A 441 0.78 59.09 -48.07
CA VAL A 441 0.01 60.35 -47.94
C VAL A 441 0.28 61.32 -49.11
N GLU A 442 1.33 61.11 -49.91
CA GLU A 442 1.65 62.00 -51.05
C GLU A 442 1.00 61.61 -52.39
N ILE A 443 0.15 60.57 -52.43
CA ILE A 443 -0.62 60.20 -53.62
C ILE A 443 -2.11 60.19 -53.29
N LYS A 444 -2.64 61.36 -52.90
CA LYS A 444 -4.05 61.76 -53.03
C LYS A 444 -4.18 63.24 -52.69
N ASN A 445 -3.78 64.08 -53.64
CA ASN A 445 -4.46 65.32 -54.02
C ASN A 445 -4.19 65.59 -55.50
#